data_AF-A0A151UI76-F1
#
_entry.id   AF-A0A151UI76-F1
#
_cell.length_a   1.000
_cell.length_b   1.000
_cell.length_c   1.000
_cell.angle_alpha   90.00
_cell.angle_beta   90.00
_cell.angle_gamma   90.00
#
_symmetry.space_group_name_H-M   'P 1'
#
loop_
_entity.id
_entity.type
_entity.pdbx_description
1 polymer ?
#
loop_
_entity_poly.entity_id
_entity_poly.type
_entity_poly.pdbx_seq_one_letter_code
_entity_poly.pdbx_strand_id
1 'polypeptide(L)'
;VFRSFLEINAMWRSHRICQPSISQLIQLESCQPGECVYMGGTSNPPFFYMYQCFFRDLGLCLPFSQFECDFLNFINSAPCQLHPNSWGFLRAFQVLCSTLGIGLSLPVFLHFCQLKLGVPPYGWLSLSGSKVGGLFSLYS
;
A
#
# COMPACT_ATOMS: atom_id res chain seq x y z
N VAL A 1 -2.82 3.71 16.48
CA VAL A 1 -3.04 2.37 17.07
C VAL A 1 -4.52 2.07 17.03
N PHE A 2 -4.92 0.94 16.43
CA PHE A 2 -6.29 0.47 16.53
C PHE A 2 -6.66 0.34 18.01
N ARG A 3 -7.76 0.98 18.39
CA ARG A 3 -8.21 1.11 19.78
C ARG A 3 -9.10 -0.06 20.20
N SER A 4 -9.54 -0.90 19.25
CA SER A 4 -10.35 -2.06 19.56
C SER A 4 -10.25 -3.19 18.54
N PHE A 5 -10.55 -4.39 19.00
CA PHE A 5 -10.75 -5.60 18.19
C PHE A 5 -11.78 -5.40 17.06
N LEU A 6 -12.80 -4.56 17.28
CA LEU A 6 -13.81 -4.22 16.28
C LEU A 6 -13.22 -3.52 15.05
N GLU A 7 -12.25 -2.63 15.24
CA GLU A 7 -11.59 -1.92 14.13
C GLU A 7 -10.69 -2.87 13.33
N ILE A 8 -10.00 -3.79 14.01
CA ILE A 8 -9.17 -4.83 13.38
C ILE A 8 -10.06 -5.79 12.57
N ASN A 9 -11.20 -6.22 13.11
CA ASN A 9 -12.14 -7.07 12.39
C ASN A 9 -12.81 -6.38 11.19
N ALA A 10 -13.12 -5.08 11.30
CA ALA A 10 -13.65 -4.32 10.18
C ALA A 10 -12.63 -4.21 9.04
N MET A 11 -11.36 -3.96 9.38
CA MET A 11 -10.24 -3.95 8.43
C MET A 11 -10.06 -5.33 7.77
N TRP A 12 -10.16 -6.41 8.56
CA TRP A 12 -10.09 -7.78 8.06
C TRP A 12 -11.17 -8.14 7.05
N ARG A 13 -12.43 -7.82 7.37
CA ARG A 13 -13.58 -8.09 6.51
C ARG A 13 -13.53 -7.30 5.21
N SER A 14 -12.99 -6.08 5.24
CA SER A 14 -12.91 -5.21 4.07
C SER A 14 -11.75 -5.52 3.13
N HIS A 15 -10.61 -6.02 3.65
CA HIS A 15 -9.36 -6.09 2.88
C HIS A 15 -8.88 -7.51 2.52
N ARG A 16 -9.65 -8.57 2.81
CA ARG A 16 -9.31 -9.98 2.48
C ARG A 16 -7.84 -10.32 2.79
N ILE A 17 -7.43 -10.02 4.02
CA ILE A 17 -6.02 -9.98 4.42
C ILE A 17 -5.43 -11.40 4.52
N CYS A 18 -6.25 -12.40 4.81
CA CYS A 18 -5.86 -13.82 4.75
C CYS A 18 -6.77 -14.59 3.81
N GLN A 19 -6.24 -15.72 3.32
CA GLN A 19 -7.08 -16.76 2.74
C GLN A 19 -8.14 -17.22 3.76
N PRO A 20 -9.37 -17.53 3.30
CA PRO A 20 -10.46 -17.95 4.19
C PRO A 20 -10.09 -19.14 5.09
N SER A 21 -9.31 -20.10 4.58
CA SER A 21 -8.82 -21.27 5.31
C SER A 21 -7.94 -20.92 6.50
N ILE A 22 -7.05 -19.92 6.36
CA ILE A 22 -6.14 -19.48 7.42
C ILE A 22 -6.84 -18.51 8.38
N SER A 23 -7.78 -17.71 7.86
CA SER A 23 -8.48 -16.70 8.67
C SER A 23 -9.27 -17.28 9.85
N GLN A 24 -9.66 -18.56 9.77
CA GLN A 24 -10.35 -19.27 10.86
C GLN A 24 -9.40 -19.83 11.92
N LEU A 25 -8.09 -19.87 11.63
CA LEU A 25 -7.06 -20.49 12.48
C LEU A 25 -6.25 -19.46 13.29
N ILE A 26 -6.44 -18.16 13.02
CA ILE A 26 -5.66 -17.10 13.64
C ILE A 26 -6.58 -16.05 14.27
N GLN A 27 -6.22 -15.59 15.46
CA GLN A 27 -6.86 -14.48 16.15
C GLN A 27 -5.88 -13.31 16.19
N LEU A 28 -6.27 -12.17 15.61
CA LEU A 28 -5.50 -10.93 15.67
C LEU A 28 -6.06 -10.02 16.75
N GLU A 29 -5.18 -9.55 17.61
CA GLU A 29 -5.49 -8.63 18.69
C GLU A 29 -4.65 -7.36 18.55
N SER A 30 -5.20 -6.25 19.04
CA SER A 30 -4.43 -5.01 19.14
C SER A 30 -3.34 -5.18 20.19
N CYS A 31 -2.13 -4.72 19.87
CA CYS A 31 -1.08 -4.66 20.88
C CYS A 31 -1.53 -3.82 22.09
N GLN A 32 -1.30 -4.34 23.29
CA GLN A 32 -1.74 -3.74 24.56
C GLN A 32 -0.70 -2.78 25.12
N PRO A 33 -1.10 -1.73 25.87
CA PRO A 33 -0.17 -0.89 26.60
C PRO A 33 0.73 -1.72 27.52
N GLY A 34 2.03 -1.74 27.25
CA GLY A 34 3.03 -2.51 28.00
C GLY A 34 3.71 -3.64 27.22
N GLU A 35 3.20 -4.01 26.04
CA GLU A 35 3.91 -4.94 25.15
C GLU A 35 5.07 -4.26 24.43
N CYS A 36 6.15 -4.99 24.14
CA CYS A 36 7.36 -4.44 23.52
C CYS A 36 7.14 -3.83 22.13
N VAL A 37 6.05 -4.19 21.45
CA VAL A 37 5.66 -3.68 20.13
C VAL A 37 4.57 -2.61 20.21
N TYR A 38 4.08 -2.28 21.41
CA TYR A 38 3.12 -1.21 21.61
C TYR A 38 3.81 0.14 21.46
N MET A 39 3.47 0.85 20.40
CA MET A 39 3.87 2.23 20.19
C MET A 39 2.63 3.11 20.24
N GLY A 40 2.44 3.79 21.37
CA GLY A 40 1.33 4.74 21.58
C GLY A 40 1.45 5.97 20.69
N GLY A 41 1.04 5.85 19.42
CA GLY A 41 1.07 6.94 18.44
C GLY A 41 -0.22 7.75 18.40
N THR A 42 -0.10 9.08 18.31
CA THR A 42 -1.19 10.06 18.14
C THR A 42 -1.63 10.26 16.67
N SER A 43 -1.13 9.43 15.75
CA SER A 43 -1.31 9.65 14.31
C SER A 43 -2.75 9.41 13.82
N ASN A 44 -3.22 10.31 12.96
CA ASN A 44 -4.37 10.10 12.08
C ASN A 44 -3.86 10.00 10.63
N PRO A 45 -4.15 8.91 9.88
CA PRO A 45 -4.98 7.76 10.26
C PRO A 45 -4.29 6.79 11.25
N PRO A 46 -5.05 5.94 11.95
CA PRO A 46 -4.50 4.95 12.88
C PRO A 46 -3.62 3.92 12.14
N PHE A 47 -2.41 3.69 12.63
CA PHE A 47 -1.53 2.59 12.21
C PHE A 47 -1.26 1.59 13.34
N PHE A 48 -0.70 0.42 13.01
CA PHE A 48 -0.19 -0.59 13.94
C PHE A 48 1.06 -1.26 13.35
N TYR A 49 1.92 -1.81 14.22
CA TYR A 49 3.07 -2.62 13.81
C TYR A 49 2.67 -4.09 13.74
N MET A 50 3.33 -4.84 12.86
CA MET A 50 3.04 -6.25 12.63
C MET A 50 4.33 -7.02 12.37
N TYR A 51 4.45 -8.21 12.95
CA TYR A 51 5.65 -9.02 12.77
C TYR A 51 5.75 -9.57 11.35
N GLN A 52 6.96 -9.66 10.82
CA GLN A 52 7.19 -10.15 9.46
C GLN A 52 6.74 -11.62 9.25
N CYS A 53 6.80 -12.45 10.30
CA CYS A 53 6.34 -13.85 10.25
C CYS A 53 4.87 -14.00 9.84
N PHE A 54 4.04 -12.98 10.09
CA PHE A 54 2.66 -12.99 9.64
C PHE A 54 2.54 -13.02 8.11
N PHE A 55 3.38 -12.27 7.39
CA PHE A 55 3.38 -12.28 5.92
C PHE A 55 4.02 -13.54 5.35
N ARG A 56 5.13 -14.00 5.97
CA ARG A 56 5.91 -15.13 5.47
C ARG A 56 5.32 -16.49 5.82
N ASP A 57 4.96 -16.69 7.09
CA ASP A 57 4.60 -18.00 7.65
C ASP A 57 3.07 -18.20 7.70
N LEU A 58 2.30 -17.11 7.90
CA LEU A 58 0.82 -17.15 7.92
C LEU A 58 0.16 -16.75 6.59
N GLY A 59 0.96 -16.44 5.56
CA GLY A 59 0.44 -16.16 4.21
C GLY A 59 -0.50 -14.96 4.15
N LEU A 60 -0.28 -13.96 5.02
CA LEU A 60 -1.05 -12.73 5.00
C LEU A 60 -0.76 -11.94 3.72
N CYS A 61 -1.82 -11.63 2.99
CA CYS A 61 -1.79 -10.80 1.81
C CYS A 61 -2.01 -9.34 2.23
N LEU A 62 -1.04 -8.49 1.94
CA LEU A 62 -1.30 -7.05 1.92
C LEU A 62 -2.33 -6.77 0.81
N PRO A 63 -3.27 -5.84 1.01
CA PRO A 63 -4.34 -5.57 0.06
C PRO A 63 -3.85 -4.77 -1.15
N PHE A 64 -2.71 -5.15 -1.71
CA PHE A 64 -2.23 -4.61 -2.96
C PHE A 64 -3.05 -5.23 -4.09
N SER A 65 -3.56 -4.36 -4.95
CA SER A 65 -4.07 -4.73 -6.25
C SER A 65 -2.98 -5.38 -7.11
N GLN A 66 -3.38 -6.15 -8.11
CA GLN A 66 -2.44 -6.73 -9.08
C GLN A 66 -1.54 -5.66 -9.71
N PHE A 67 -2.11 -4.49 -10.03
CA PHE A 67 -1.37 -3.36 -10.60
C PHE A 67 -0.28 -2.81 -9.66
N GLU A 68 -0.56 -2.70 -8.36
CA GLU A 68 0.44 -2.27 -7.38
C GLU A 68 1.55 -3.32 -7.22
N CYS A 69 1.19 -4.61 -7.22
CA CYS A 69 2.16 -5.70 -7.23
C CYS A 69 3.05 -5.66 -8.48
N ASP A 70 2.47 -5.48 -9.67
CA ASP A 70 3.21 -5.40 -10.93
C ASP A 70 4.17 -4.20 -10.94
N PHE A 71 3.72 -3.05 -10.41
CA PHE A 71 4.57 -1.87 -10.25
C PHE A 71 5.74 -2.13 -9.30
N LEU A 72 5.49 -2.68 -8.10
CA LEU A 72 6.55 -2.99 -7.12
C LEU A 72 7.56 -4.00 -7.66
N ASN A 73 7.08 -5.03 -8.38
CA ASN A 73 7.92 -6.01 -9.06
C ASN A 73 8.77 -5.35 -10.14
N PHE A 74 8.20 -4.43 -10.92
CA PHE A 74 8.93 -3.70 -11.96
C PHE A 74 10.07 -2.84 -11.40
N ILE A 75 9.84 -2.14 -10.29
CA ILE A 75 10.89 -1.34 -9.62
C ILE A 75 11.79 -2.19 -8.70
N ASN A 76 11.51 -3.49 -8.57
CA ASN A 76 12.19 -4.42 -7.67
C ASN A 76 12.37 -3.86 -6.25
N SER A 77 11.28 -3.37 -5.66
CA SER A 77 11.34 -2.66 -4.38
C SER A 77 10.23 -3.10 -3.43
N ALA A 78 10.56 -3.15 -2.14
CA ALA A 78 9.59 -3.43 -1.10
C ALA A 78 8.61 -2.25 -0.92
N PRO A 79 7.35 -2.49 -0.52
CA PRO A 79 6.37 -1.44 -0.27
C PRO A 79 6.87 -0.32 0.65
N CYS A 80 7.68 -0.68 1.66
CA CYS A 80 8.25 0.24 2.64
C CYS A 80 9.36 1.15 2.10
N GLN A 81 9.90 0.87 0.91
CA GLN A 81 10.91 1.72 0.27
C GLN A 81 10.26 2.82 -0.60
N LEU A 82 8.96 2.67 -0.89
CA LEU A 82 8.20 3.66 -1.63
C LEU A 82 7.70 4.76 -0.68
N HIS A 83 7.95 6.02 -1.03
CA HIS A 83 7.50 7.17 -0.26
C HIS A 83 5.96 7.15 -0.08
N PRO A 84 5.41 7.46 1.11
CA PRO A 84 3.97 7.39 1.37
C PRO A 84 3.10 8.11 0.31
N ASN A 85 3.50 9.29 -0.15
CA ASN A 85 2.77 10.04 -1.18
C ASN A 85 2.72 9.33 -2.54
N SER A 86 3.69 8.47 -2.86
CA SER A 86 3.75 7.75 -4.13
C SER A 86 2.58 6.77 -4.29
N TRP A 87 2.09 6.20 -3.19
CA TRP A 87 0.90 5.34 -3.21
C TRP A 87 -0.34 6.07 -3.72
N GLY A 88 -0.42 7.39 -3.46
CA GLY A 88 -1.48 8.24 -3.99
C GLY A 88 -1.50 8.29 -5.53
N PHE A 89 -0.34 8.25 -6.20
CA PHE A 89 -0.26 8.23 -7.66
C PHE A 89 -0.81 6.93 -8.25
N LEU A 90 -0.44 5.79 -7.68
CA LEU A 90 -0.96 4.49 -8.09
C LEU A 90 -2.48 4.46 -7.93
N ARG A 91 -2.98 4.91 -6.77
CA ARG A 91 -4.42 4.95 -6.49
C ARG A 91 -5.18 5.91 -7.42
N ALA A 92 -4.64 7.11 -7.66
CA ALA A 92 -5.26 8.09 -8.54
C ALA A 92 -5.37 7.56 -9.97
N PHE A 93 -4.30 6.93 -10.48
CA PHE A 93 -4.32 6.31 -11.81
C PHE A 93 -5.37 5.20 -11.90
N GLN A 94 -5.48 4.35 -10.86
CA GLN A 94 -6.50 3.31 -10.81
C GLN A 94 -7.93 3.86 -10.88
N VAL A 95 -8.22 4.89 -10.08
CA VAL A 95 -9.54 5.54 -10.08
C VAL A 95 -9.82 6.18 -11.44
N LEU A 96 -8.83 6.87 -12.03
CA LEU A 96 -9.00 7.48 -13.33
C LEU A 96 -9.30 6.43 -14.41
N CYS A 97 -8.50 5.36 -14.51
CA CYS A 97 -8.73 4.30 -15.48
C CYS A 97 -10.11 3.66 -15.30
N SER A 98 -10.52 3.40 -14.05
CA SER A 98 -11.85 2.88 -13.74
C SER A 98 -12.97 3.84 -14.16
N THR A 99 -12.77 5.15 -14.00
CA THR A 99 -13.77 6.17 -14.38
C THR A 99 -13.90 6.30 -15.89
N LEU A 100 -12.79 6.16 -16.61
CA LEU A 100 -12.73 6.21 -18.07
C LEU A 100 -13.08 4.89 -18.76
N GLY A 101 -13.25 3.80 -18.00
CA GLY A 101 -13.49 2.47 -18.56
C GLY A 101 -12.30 1.87 -19.32
N ILE A 102 -11.08 2.32 -19.01
CA ILE A 102 -9.84 1.84 -19.65
C ILE A 102 -9.09 0.86 -18.72
N GLY A 103 -8.37 -0.08 -19.32
CA GLY A 103 -7.53 -1.03 -18.58
C GLY A 103 -6.35 -0.34 -17.89
N LEU A 104 -5.98 -0.86 -16.71
CA LEU A 104 -4.75 -0.45 -16.03
C LEU A 104 -3.53 -0.96 -16.82
N SER A 105 -2.61 -0.06 -17.14
CA SER A 105 -1.40 -0.40 -17.90
C SER A 105 -0.18 0.26 -17.26
N LEU A 106 0.77 -0.56 -16.83
CA LEU A 106 2.01 -0.11 -16.20
C LEU A 106 2.86 0.78 -17.13
N PRO A 107 3.06 0.45 -18.42
CA PRO A 107 3.75 1.36 -19.35
C PRO A 107 3.07 2.72 -19.49
N VAL A 108 1.74 2.76 -19.52
CA VAL A 108 0.98 4.02 -19.60
C VAL A 108 1.16 4.82 -18.31
N PHE A 109 1.11 4.15 -17.15
CA PHE A 109 1.38 4.81 -15.88
C PHE A 109 2.77 5.45 -15.85
N LEU A 110 3.80 4.72 -16.27
CA LEU A 110 5.19 5.20 -16.28
C LEU A 110 5.44 6.31 -17.32
N HIS A 111 4.57 6.45 -18.32
CA HIS A 111 4.61 7.59 -19.25
C HIS A 111 4.24 8.90 -18.53
N PHE A 112 3.21 8.86 -17.68
CA PHE A 112 2.70 10.04 -16.96
C PHE A 112 3.35 10.25 -15.59
N CYS A 113 3.91 9.21 -14.98
CA CYS A 113 4.53 9.25 -13.67
C CYS A 113 6.00 8.82 -13.77
N GLN A 114 6.90 9.67 -13.28
CA GLN A 114 8.33 9.41 -13.25
C GLN A 114 8.77 8.96 -11.86
N LEU A 115 9.61 7.94 -11.82
CA LEU A 115 10.26 7.45 -10.61
C LEU A 115 11.50 8.29 -10.31
N LYS A 116 11.65 8.71 -9.05
CA LYS A 116 12.80 9.46 -8.53
C LYS A 116 13.39 8.72 -7.35
N LEU A 117 14.69 8.46 -7.42
CA LEU A 117 15.45 7.86 -6.34
C LEU A 117 15.92 8.97 -5.39
N GLY A 118 15.59 8.85 -4.10
CA GLY A 118 16.12 9.72 -3.07
C GLY A 118 17.64 9.58 -2.93
N VAL A 119 18.28 10.58 -2.33
CA VAL A 119 19.74 10.59 -2.15
C VAL A 119 20.13 9.52 -1.10
N PRO A 120 21.21 8.73 -1.33
CA PRO A 120 21.72 7.76 -0.36
C PRO A 120 22.06 8.39 1.00
N PRO A 121 22.06 7.63 2.12
CA PRO A 121 21.95 6.16 2.22
C PRO A 121 20.52 5.62 2.44
N TYR A 122 19.52 6.49 2.64
CA TYR A 122 18.12 6.12 2.89
C TYR A 122 17.18 6.75 1.86
N GLY A 123 17.56 6.67 0.59
CA GLY A 123 16.81 7.26 -0.51
C GLY A 123 15.48 6.54 -0.73
N TRP A 124 14.37 7.18 -0.39
CA TRP A 124 13.03 6.69 -0.72
C TRP A 124 12.83 6.70 -2.24
N LEU A 125 12.11 5.71 -2.77
CA LEU A 125 11.58 5.76 -4.12
C LEU A 125 10.34 6.65 -4.12
N SER A 126 10.39 7.73 -4.88
CA SER A 126 9.29 8.69 -4.97
C SER A 126 8.73 8.77 -6.38
N LEU A 127 7.41 8.90 -6.50
CA LEU A 127 6.75 9.16 -7.76
C LEU A 127 6.46 10.65 -7.91
N SER A 128 6.54 11.14 -9.14
CA SER A 128 6.15 12.50 -9.48
C SER A 128 5.57 12.57 -10.89
N GLY A 129 4.77 13.60 -11.17
CA GLY A 129 4.24 13.82 -12.52
C GLY A 129 5.34 14.02 -13.55
N SER A 130 5.15 13.42 -14.72
CA SER A 130 6.03 13.57 -15.87
C SER A 130 5.96 14.98 -16.43
N LYS A 131 7.09 15.51 -16.90
CA LYS A 131 7.17 16.83 -17.54
C LYS A 131 6.63 16.84 -18.98
N VAL A 132 6.33 15.67 -19.55
CA VAL A 132 6.03 15.48 -20.98
C VAL A 132 4.55 15.74 -21.32
N GLY A 133 3.73 16.09 -20.31
CA GLY A 133 2.30 16.32 -20.45
C GLY A 133 1.58 15.68 -19.28
N GLY A 134 0.63 16.40 -18.69
CA GLY A 134 -0.16 15.87 -17.58
C GLY A 134 -1.13 14.80 -18.07
N LEU A 135 -1.45 13.82 -17.24
CA LEU A 135 -2.50 12.84 -17.52
C LEU A 135 -3.84 13.50 -17.93
N PHE A 136 -4.09 14.71 -17.43
CA PHE A 136 -5.26 15.53 -17.74
C PHE A 136 -5.10 16.45 -18.95
N SER A 137 -3.88 16.67 -19.47
CA SER A 137 -3.70 17.50 -20.67
C SER A 137 -4.17 16.81 -21.95
N LEU A 138 -4.52 15.53 -21.88
CA LEU A 138 -5.19 14.81 -22.97
C LEU A 138 -6.69 15.13 -23.08
N TYR A 139 -7.29 15.73 -22.04
CA TYR A 139 -8.72 16.01 -21.95
C TYR A 139 -9.05 17.52 -21.91
N SER A 140 -8.02 18.37 -22.01
CA SER A 140 -8.13 19.83 -22.09
C SER A 140 -7.97 20.30 -23.53
#